data_AF-A0A3T0N405-F1
#
_entry.id   AF-A0A3T0N405-F1
#
_cell.length_a   1.000
_cell.length_b   1.000
_cell.length_c   1.000
_cell.angle_alpha   90.00
_cell.angle_beta   90.00
_cell.angle_gamma   90.00
#
_symmetry.space_group_name_H-M   'P 1'
#
loop_
_entity.id
_entity.type
_entity.pdbx_description
1 polymer ?
#
loop_
_entity_poly.entity_id
_entity_poly.type
_entity_poly.pdbx_seq_one_letter_code
_entity_poly.pdbx_strand_id
1 'polypeptide(L)'
;MEAVNADCHKIDVFVEWPDGTINRPQIVAFQDLYSDKILSWRVDHDPNKVMVMAAFGEMVEHWGIPRRCLFDNGREFANNWMTAGAPTRFQFKICKDDPKGVLPLLGIQMHWATPAHGQAKPIERAFRDLASDVAKDPRFAGAYVGNRPDAKPENYGSRAIKAAEFIEVLEEGILEHNARPGRRSGNAKGRSFDEIFAKSYENAPIQKATEEQRRLWLMGQASAKLHKNSGQLTFHGNVYHCDWMSQDAGRKIIVRYDPEDLHSGVHIYGPDGDYLGFAECQQKIGFFDLEGARSTASRRSKIVKAEKALRDLHRPIPVDQIVADMNKTRTTTSPLMEAKVVTGMFPTAPSSLTPSTQTKKVRSIALRYSSS
;
A
#
# COMPACT_ATOMS: atom_id res chain seq x y z
N MET A 1 4.59 24.62 -4.00
CA MET A 1 4.80 23.88 -2.74
C MET A 1 3.71 24.08 -1.69
N GLU A 2 2.76 25.01 -1.83
CA GLU A 2 1.62 25.04 -0.89
C GLU A 2 0.76 23.78 -1.03
N ALA A 3 0.45 23.40 -2.27
CA ALA A 3 -0.26 22.18 -2.60
C ALA A 3 0.44 21.46 -3.75
N VAL A 4 0.63 20.15 -3.59
CA VAL A 4 1.14 19.26 -4.63
C VAL A 4 0.10 18.22 -4.97
N ASN A 5 0.21 17.65 -6.15
CA ASN A 5 -0.63 16.55 -6.59
C ASN A 5 0.25 15.35 -6.96
N ALA A 6 -0.22 14.14 -6.64
CA ALA A 6 0.46 12.91 -6.98
C ALA A 6 -0.43 12.05 -7.89
N ASP A 7 0.17 11.57 -8.98
CA ASP A 7 -0.52 10.73 -9.95
C ASP A 7 0.37 9.59 -10.44
N CYS A 8 -0.27 8.50 -10.83
CA CYS A 8 0.36 7.32 -11.42
C CYS A 8 -0.11 7.20 -12.87
N HIS A 9 0.84 6.98 -13.78
CA HIS A 9 0.50 6.77 -15.18
C HIS A 9 1.28 5.61 -15.78
N LYS A 10 0.64 4.89 -16.70
CA LYS A 10 1.26 3.78 -17.41
C LYS A 10 1.71 4.25 -18.78
N ILE A 11 3.01 4.26 -19.04
CA ILE A 11 3.56 4.77 -20.30
C ILE A 11 3.38 3.73 -21.41
N ASP A 12 3.08 4.18 -22.62
CA ASP A 12 2.74 3.36 -23.78
C ASP A 12 3.99 2.82 -24.53
N VAL A 13 5.01 2.35 -23.81
CA VAL A 13 6.27 1.81 -24.37
C VAL A 13 6.59 0.45 -23.74
N PHE A 14 7.04 -0.53 -24.51
CA PHE A 14 7.60 -1.77 -23.97
C PHE A 14 9.02 -1.56 -23.49
N VAL A 15 9.24 -1.86 -22.21
CA VAL A 15 10.53 -1.77 -21.54
C VAL A 15 10.94 -3.15 -21.04
N GLU A 16 12.19 -3.51 -21.31
CA GLU A 16 12.88 -4.68 -20.79
C GLU A 16 13.62 -4.30 -19.51
N TRP A 17 13.23 -4.94 -18.42
CA TRP A 17 13.78 -4.75 -17.08
C TRP A 17 14.96 -5.68 -16.82
N PRO A 18 15.84 -5.36 -15.85
CA PRO A 18 17.03 -6.18 -15.55
C PRO A 18 16.73 -7.63 -15.15
N ASP A 19 15.53 -7.91 -14.67
CA ASP A 19 15.04 -9.24 -14.31
C ASP A 19 14.55 -10.06 -15.53
N GLY A 20 14.59 -9.48 -16.73
CA GLY A 20 14.09 -10.04 -17.98
C GLY A 20 12.59 -9.84 -18.20
N THR A 21 11.89 -9.17 -17.29
CA THR A 21 10.48 -8.83 -17.46
C THR A 21 10.34 -7.79 -18.56
N ILE A 22 9.41 -8.01 -19.50
CA ILE A 22 9.07 -7.03 -20.54
C ILE A 22 7.64 -6.58 -20.32
N ASN A 23 7.46 -5.32 -19.95
CA ASN A 23 6.14 -4.76 -19.76
C ASN A 23 6.13 -3.25 -20.02
N ARG A 24 4.97 -2.63 -19.77
CA ARG A 24 4.82 -1.19 -19.86
C ARG A 24 5.10 -0.57 -18.49
N PRO A 25 6.06 0.38 -18.39
CA PRO A 25 6.45 0.96 -17.13
C PRO A 25 5.32 1.80 -16.54
N GLN A 26 5.27 1.85 -15.21
CA GLN A 26 4.45 2.78 -14.47
C GLN A 26 5.30 3.87 -13.86
N ILE A 27 4.94 5.13 -14.11
CA ILE A 27 5.53 6.30 -13.52
C ILE A 27 4.64 6.82 -12.40
N VAL A 28 5.25 7.21 -11.28
CA VAL A 28 4.64 8.02 -10.23
C VAL A 28 5.35 9.35 -10.24
N ALA A 29 4.63 10.47 -10.23
CA ALA A 29 5.27 11.78 -10.04
C ALA A 29 4.44 12.71 -9.15
N PHE A 30 5.16 13.65 -8.55
CA PHE A 30 4.60 14.75 -7.78
C PHE A 30 4.70 16.03 -8.60
N GLN A 31 3.58 16.73 -8.73
CA GLN A 31 3.46 17.98 -9.46
C GLN A 31 3.05 19.11 -8.53
N ASP A 32 3.63 20.29 -8.70
CA ASP A 32 3.16 21.50 -8.04
C ASP A 32 1.88 22.04 -8.71
N LEU A 33 0.81 22.23 -7.94
CA LEU A 33 -0.49 22.66 -8.49
C LEU A 33 -0.52 24.12 -8.95
N TYR A 34 0.41 24.97 -8.49
CA TYR A 34 0.45 26.38 -8.89
C TYR A 34 1.14 26.57 -10.24
N SER A 35 2.28 25.91 -10.42
CA SER A 35 3.15 26.05 -11.59
C SER A 35 2.97 24.95 -12.64
N ASP A 36 2.28 23.86 -12.30
CA ASP A 36 2.21 22.62 -13.08
C ASP A 36 3.59 21.93 -13.28
N LYS A 37 4.64 22.36 -12.57
CA LYS A 37 5.97 21.74 -12.63
C LYS A 37 5.97 20.35 -12.01
N ILE A 38 6.54 19.37 -12.70
CA ILE A 38 6.86 18.07 -12.13
C ILE A 38 8.11 18.20 -11.26
N LEU A 39 7.98 17.87 -9.97
CA LEU A 39 8.99 18.12 -8.94
C LEU A 39 9.88 16.90 -8.67
N SER A 40 9.32 15.71 -8.74
CA SER A 40 10.00 14.43 -8.54
C SER A 40 9.18 13.31 -9.17
N TRP A 41 9.85 12.22 -9.54
CA TRP A 41 9.22 11.08 -10.18
C TRP A 41 10.02 9.80 -9.96
N ARG A 42 9.34 8.64 -10.05
CA ARG A 42 9.96 7.31 -10.03
C ARG A 42 9.23 6.40 -11.00
N VAL A 43 9.95 5.42 -11.54
CA VAL A 43 9.42 4.44 -12.49
C VAL A 43 9.72 3.04 -12.00
N ASP A 44 8.75 2.15 -12.15
CA ASP A 44 8.94 0.71 -11.93
C ASP A 44 8.05 -0.07 -12.91
N HIS A 45 8.30 -1.37 -13.03
CA HIS A 45 7.54 -2.28 -13.89
C HIS A 45 6.13 -2.54 -13.32
N ASP A 46 5.97 -2.41 -12.00
CA ASP A 46 4.72 -2.56 -11.28
C ASP A 46 4.45 -1.38 -10.34
N PRO A 47 3.18 -1.00 -10.13
CA PRO A 47 2.81 0.01 -9.14
C PRO A 47 3.23 -0.41 -7.73
N ASN A 48 4.21 0.28 -7.17
CA ASN A 48 4.81 -0.05 -5.88
C ASN A 48 4.82 1.15 -4.93
N LYS A 49 4.36 0.94 -3.69
CA LYS A 49 4.40 1.93 -2.60
C LYS A 49 5.79 2.47 -2.31
N VAL A 50 6.84 1.68 -2.56
CA VAL A 50 8.23 2.09 -2.37
C VAL A 50 8.58 3.24 -3.32
N MET A 51 8.11 3.17 -4.57
CA MET A 51 8.34 4.23 -5.56
C MET A 51 7.63 5.52 -5.19
N VAL A 52 6.39 5.42 -4.71
CA VAL A 52 5.64 6.59 -4.24
C VAL A 52 6.37 7.27 -3.07
N MET A 53 6.88 6.48 -2.11
CA MET A 53 7.64 6.99 -0.97
C MET A 53 8.99 7.61 -1.39
N ALA A 54 9.70 6.99 -2.33
CA ALA A 54 10.97 7.50 -2.84
C ALA A 54 10.77 8.82 -3.61
N ALA A 55 9.76 8.89 -4.50
CA ALA A 55 9.41 10.13 -5.19
C ALA A 55 8.99 11.23 -4.22
N PHE A 56 8.20 10.89 -3.19
CA PHE A 56 7.81 11.84 -2.15
C PHE A 56 9.03 12.36 -1.37
N GLY A 57 9.91 11.46 -0.95
CA GLY A 57 11.13 11.78 -0.22
C GLY A 57 12.04 12.73 -0.98
N GLU A 58 12.29 12.41 -2.24
CA GLU A 58 13.08 13.24 -3.14
C GLU A 58 12.48 14.65 -3.31
N MET A 59 11.16 14.75 -3.47
CA MET A 59 10.49 16.06 -3.53
C MET A 59 10.73 16.86 -2.25
N VAL A 60 10.56 16.23 -1.08
CA VAL A 60 10.71 16.92 0.21
C VAL A 60 12.16 17.34 0.46
N GLU A 61 13.13 16.55 0.04
CA GLU A 61 14.55 16.88 0.17
C GLU A 61 14.94 18.09 -0.69
N HIS A 62 14.55 18.08 -1.96
CA HIS A 62 14.89 19.15 -2.88
C HIS A 62 14.06 20.42 -2.61
N TRP A 63 12.76 20.28 -2.42
CA TRP A 63 11.80 21.39 -2.44
C TRP A 63 11.13 21.67 -1.10
N GLY A 64 11.26 20.81 -0.09
CA GLY A 64 10.64 20.99 1.22
C GLY A 64 9.25 20.35 1.38
N ILE A 65 8.65 20.52 2.56
CA ILE A 65 7.39 19.88 2.95
C ILE A 65 6.21 20.70 2.41
N PRO A 66 5.31 20.12 1.60
CA PRO A 66 4.11 20.81 1.15
C PRO A 66 3.04 20.87 2.25
N ARG A 67 2.15 21.87 2.22
CA ARG A 67 1.04 21.95 3.20
C ARG A 67 -0.11 21.01 2.85
N ARG A 68 -0.35 20.79 1.57
CA ARG A 68 -1.44 19.96 1.05
C ARG A 68 -0.93 18.99 0.00
N CYS A 69 -1.48 17.78 -0.01
CA CYS A 69 -1.23 16.79 -1.05
C CYS A 69 -2.56 16.27 -1.57
N LEU A 70 -2.79 16.46 -2.87
CA LEU A 70 -3.90 15.88 -3.61
C LEU A 70 -3.47 14.53 -4.18
N PHE A 71 -4.30 13.51 -4.00
CA PHE A 71 -4.11 12.20 -4.61
C PHE A 71 -5.20 11.93 -5.62
N ASP A 72 -4.82 11.40 -6.78
CA ASP A 72 -5.79 10.75 -7.65
C ASP A 72 -6.21 9.40 -7.05
N ASN A 73 -7.35 8.93 -7.54
CA ASN A 73 -8.14 7.80 -7.13
C ASN A 73 -7.46 6.42 -7.28
N GLY A 74 -6.16 6.38 -7.54
CA GLY A 74 -5.34 5.17 -7.58
C GLY A 74 -5.32 4.44 -6.24
N ARG A 75 -5.37 3.10 -6.27
CA ARG A 75 -5.22 2.28 -5.06
C ARG A 75 -3.79 2.34 -4.52
N GLU A 76 -2.83 2.73 -5.35
CA GLU A 76 -1.41 2.89 -5.01
C GLU A 76 -1.19 3.92 -3.89
N PHE A 77 -1.98 4.99 -3.91
CA PHE A 77 -1.89 6.09 -2.95
C PHE A 77 -2.68 5.84 -1.66
N ALA A 78 -3.62 4.89 -1.64
CA ALA A 78 -4.48 4.61 -0.50
C ALA A 78 -3.89 3.63 0.52
N ASN A 79 -2.58 3.39 0.47
CA ASN A 79 -1.90 2.38 1.27
C ASN A 79 -1.43 2.93 2.63
N ASN A 80 -1.47 2.09 3.66
CA ASN A 80 -1.24 2.46 5.06
C ASN A 80 0.08 3.22 5.34
N TRP A 81 1.16 3.00 4.58
CA TRP A 81 2.45 3.67 4.86
C TRP A 81 2.43 5.18 4.64
N MET A 82 1.70 5.62 3.60
CA MET A 82 1.64 7.03 3.24
C MET A 82 0.46 7.73 3.91
N THR A 83 -0.69 7.04 4.02
CA THR A 83 -1.97 7.66 4.35
C THR A 83 -2.66 7.14 5.61
N ALA A 84 -2.10 6.15 6.32
CA ALA A 84 -2.76 5.64 7.52
C ALA A 84 -2.90 6.75 8.58
N GLY A 85 -3.95 6.67 9.39
CA GLY A 85 -4.29 7.73 10.36
C GLY A 85 -4.99 8.96 9.76
N ALA A 86 -5.15 9.05 8.44
CA ALA A 86 -6.05 10.01 7.78
C ALA A 86 -7.25 9.27 7.13
N PRO A 87 -8.44 9.90 7.07
CA PRO A 87 -9.57 9.30 6.37
C PRO A 87 -9.24 9.15 4.88
N THR A 88 -9.26 7.92 4.37
CA THR A 88 -9.17 7.64 2.94
C THR A 88 -10.51 7.12 2.44
N ARG A 89 -10.80 7.32 1.15
CA ARG A 89 -12.07 6.88 0.54
C ARG A 89 -12.26 5.35 0.52
N PHE A 90 -11.17 4.59 0.69
CA PHE A 90 -11.21 3.12 0.71
C PHE A 90 -11.24 2.55 2.14
N GLN A 91 -10.95 3.39 3.14
CA GLN A 91 -10.93 3.02 4.55
C GLN A 91 -11.74 4.05 5.36
N PHE A 92 -13.06 3.86 5.36
CA PHE A 92 -14.02 4.73 6.06
C PHE A 92 -13.89 4.73 7.59
N LYS A 93 -13.23 3.71 8.15
CA LYS A 93 -13.03 3.54 9.59
C LYS A 93 -11.55 3.70 9.91
N ILE A 94 -11.18 4.85 10.46
CA ILE A 94 -9.86 5.06 11.05
C ILE A 94 -9.76 4.13 12.27
N CYS A 95 -8.90 3.13 12.22
CA CYS A 95 -8.59 2.34 13.39
C CYS A 95 -7.61 3.16 14.25
N LYS A 96 -8.00 3.47 15.49
CA LYS A 96 -7.21 4.30 16.41
C LYS A 96 -5.84 3.68 16.75
N ASP A 97 -5.68 2.38 16.48
CA ASP A 97 -4.47 1.60 16.70
C ASP A 97 -3.58 1.47 15.45
N ASP A 98 -4.00 1.99 14.29
CA ASP A 98 -3.22 1.89 13.04
C ASP A 98 -2.10 2.95 13.05
N PRO A 99 -0.84 2.59 12.78
CA PRO A 99 0.26 3.53 12.62
C PRO A 99 -0.13 4.78 11.83
N LYS A 100 0.23 5.98 12.29
CA LYS A 100 0.12 7.16 11.42
C LYS A 100 1.07 7.01 10.22
N GLY A 101 0.55 7.32 9.04
CA GLY A 101 1.31 7.40 7.79
C GLY A 101 2.23 8.62 7.78
N VAL A 102 3.11 8.67 6.79
CA VAL A 102 4.12 9.74 6.70
C VAL A 102 3.50 11.13 6.50
N LEU A 103 2.43 11.25 5.71
CA LEU A 103 1.83 12.56 5.42
C LEU A 103 1.17 13.18 6.66
N PRO A 104 0.34 12.45 7.44
CA PRO A 104 -0.20 12.99 8.68
C PRO A 104 0.87 13.31 9.73
N LEU A 105 1.96 12.52 9.80
CA LEU A 105 3.08 12.80 10.71
C LEU A 105 3.79 14.13 10.40
N LEU A 106 3.88 14.48 9.13
CA LEU A 106 4.43 15.76 8.67
C LEU A 106 3.41 16.90 8.69
N GLY A 107 2.18 16.66 9.14
CA GLY A 107 1.12 17.67 9.17
C GLY A 107 0.55 18.04 7.79
N ILE A 108 0.76 17.20 6.77
CA ILE A 108 0.31 17.45 5.41
C ILE A 108 -1.18 17.14 5.30
N GLN A 109 -1.98 18.11 4.85
CA GLN A 109 -3.41 17.93 4.63
C GLN A 109 -3.64 17.15 3.34
N MET A 110 -4.25 15.97 3.46
CA MET A 110 -4.54 15.14 2.31
C MET A 110 -5.91 15.47 1.70
N HIS A 111 -5.95 15.58 0.39
CA HIS A 111 -7.18 15.70 -0.39
C HIS A 111 -7.28 14.57 -1.40
N TRP A 112 -8.50 14.06 -1.60
CA TRP A 112 -8.78 13.03 -2.61
C TRP A 112 -9.60 13.66 -3.72
N ALA A 113 -9.18 13.47 -4.97
CA ALA A 113 -9.92 14.01 -6.12
C ALA A 113 -11.27 13.30 -6.30
N THR A 114 -12.36 14.05 -6.41
CA THR A 114 -13.68 13.47 -6.73
C THR A 114 -13.72 12.98 -8.18
N PRO A 115 -14.23 11.75 -8.43
CA PRO A 115 -14.42 11.26 -9.80
C PRO A 115 -15.33 12.20 -10.61
N ALA A 116 -15.04 12.38 -11.90
CA ALA A 116 -15.83 13.14 -12.89
C ALA A 116 -15.81 14.69 -12.81
N HIS A 117 -15.04 15.32 -11.94
CA HIS A 117 -14.82 16.77 -11.98
C HIS A 117 -13.53 17.13 -12.73
N GLY A 118 -13.64 17.33 -14.05
CA GLY A 118 -12.50 17.59 -14.95
C GLY A 118 -11.65 18.84 -14.64
N GLN A 119 -12.16 19.81 -13.88
CA GLN A 119 -11.36 20.94 -13.39
C GLN A 119 -10.45 20.59 -12.20
N ALA A 120 -10.75 19.51 -11.47
CA ALA A 120 -9.96 19.05 -10.33
C ALA A 120 -8.74 18.20 -10.74
N LYS A 121 -8.55 17.94 -12.05
CA LYS A 121 -7.46 17.12 -12.58
C LYS A 121 -6.61 17.82 -13.67
N PRO A 122 -5.96 18.97 -13.39
CA PRO A 122 -4.96 19.54 -14.30
C PRO A 122 -3.84 18.55 -14.65
N ILE A 123 -3.46 17.69 -13.68
CA ILE A 123 -2.43 16.68 -13.88
C ILE A 123 -2.79 15.67 -14.96
N GLU A 124 -4.04 15.20 -15.04
CA GLU A 124 -4.40 14.07 -15.92
C GLU A 124 -4.14 14.41 -17.39
N ARG A 125 -4.22 15.71 -17.73
CA ARG A 125 -3.85 16.21 -19.05
C ARG A 125 -2.34 16.42 -19.20
N ALA A 126 -1.69 17.10 -18.26
CA ALA A 126 -0.25 17.36 -18.33
C ALA A 126 0.57 16.07 -18.35
N PHE A 127 0.22 15.10 -17.52
CA PHE A 127 0.84 13.78 -17.47
C PHE A 127 0.56 12.94 -18.70
N ARG A 128 -0.67 12.99 -19.24
CA ARG A 128 -1.00 12.31 -20.48
C ARG A 128 -0.25 12.90 -21.66
N ASP A 129 -0.10 14.22 -21.70
CA ASP A 129 0.66 14.92 -22.73
C ASP A 129 2.15 14.57 -22.62
N LEU A 130 2.74 14.62 -21.41
CA LEU A 130 4.11 14.18 -21.17
C LEU A 130 4.31 12.71 -21.55
N ALA A 131 3.46 11.81 -21.05
CA ALA A 131 3.58 10.38 -21.32
C ALA A 131 3.41 10.07 -22.81
N SER A 132 2.53 10.80 -23.50
CA SER A 132 2.38 10.70 -24.96
C SER A 132 3.61 11.23 -25.70
N ASP A 133 4.15 12.39 -25.30
CA ASP A 133 5.33 13.00 -25.92
C ASP A 133 6.54 12.06 -25.78
N VAL A 134 6.81 11.57 -24.55
CA VAL A 134 7.88 10.61 -24.26
C VAL A 134 7.67 9.30 -24.99
N ALA A 135 6.44 8.75 -24.99
CA ALA A 135 6.17 7.48 -25.66
C ALA A 135 6.34 7.53 -27.19
N LYS A 136 6.26 8.73 -27.78
CA LYS A 136 6.43 8.98 -29.22
C LYS A 136 7.84 9.43 -29.58
N ASP A 137 8.78 9.42 -28.65
CA ASP A 137 10.18 9.73 -28.94
C ASP A 137 10.68 8.79 -30.07
N PRO A 138 11.35 9.33 -31.12
CA PRO A 138 11.88 8.52 -32.21
C PRO A 138 12.78 7.37 -31.77
N ARG A 139 13.47 7.49 -30.63
CA ARG A 139 14.33 6.44 -30.05
C ARG A 139 13.54 5.20 -29.64
N PHE A 140 12.25 5.35 -29.34
CA PHE A 140 11.33 4.28 -28.97
C PHE A 140 10.57 3.66 -30.14
N ALA A 141 10.94 3.98 -31.38
CA ALA A 141 10.40 3.32 -32.56
C ALA A 141 10.52 1.79 -32.43
N GLY A 142 9.39 1.09 -32.59
CA GLY A 142 9.25 -0.36 -32.45
C GLY A 142 8.88 -0.84 -31.05
N ALA A 143 9.03 0.01 -30.03
CA ALA A 143 8.62 -0.27 -28.65
C ALA A 143 7.31 0.43 -28.24
N TYR A 144 6.90 1.47 -28.97
CA TYR A 144 5.61 2.15 -28.76
C TYR A 144 4.42 1.19 -29.00
N VAL A 145 3.48 1.15 -28.06
CA VAL A 145 2.36 0.21 -28.08
C VAL A 145 1.05 0.80 -28.62
N GLY A 146 1.00 2.12 -28.82
CA GLY A 146 -0.24 2.82 -29.15
C GLY A 146 -1.00 3.29 -27.92
N ASN A 147 -1.71 4.41 -28.06
CA ASN A 147 -2.49 5.04 -26.98
C ASN A 147 -3.85 4.38 -26.71
N ARG A 148 -4.26 3.43 -27.56
CA ARG A 148 -5.50 2.67 -27.41
C ARG A 148 -5.28 1.22 -27.87
N PRO A 149 -6.04 0.24 -27.34
CA PRO A 149 -5.90 -1.17 -27.74
C PRO A 149 -6.10 -1.42 -29.24
N ASP A 150 -6.90 -0.58 -29.90
CA ASP A 150 -7.21 -0.57 -31.33
C ASP A 150 -6.23 0.25 -32.18
N ALA A 151 -5.40 1.07 -31.56
CA ALA A 151 -4.45 1.98 -32.22
C ALA A 151 -3.01 1.46 -32.16
N LYS A 152 -2.79 0.18 -32.48
CA LYS A 152 -1.46 -0.44 -32.44
C LYS A 152 -0.63 0.00 -33.66
N PRO A 153 0.62 0.47 -33.46
CA PRO A 153 1.54 0.76 -34.56
C PRO A 153 1.84 -0.49 -35.40
N GLU A 154 2.23 -0.30 -36.67
CA GLU A 154 2.59 -1.42 -37.56
C GLU A 154 3.78 -2.23 -37.04
N ASN A 155 4.68 -1.59 -36.28
CA ASN A 155 5.86 -2.18 -35.65
C ASN A 155 5.63 -2.58 -34.17
N TYR A 156 4.38 -2.79 -33.76
CA TYR A 156 4.02 -3.16 -32.39
C TYR A 156 4.79 -4.39 -31.89
N GLY A 157 5.48 -4.26 -30.75
CA GLY A 157 6.18 -5.36 -30.09
C GLY A 157 7.41 -5.86 -30.84
N SER A 158 7.92 -5.11 -31.83
CA SER A 158 9.13 -5.46 -32.57
C SER A 158 10.41 -5.21 -31.77
N ARG A 159 10.35 -4.34 -30.76
CA ARG A 159 11.48 -3.99 -29.88
C ARG A 159 10.97 -3.77 -28.45
N ALA A 160 11.80 -4.12 -27.48
CA ALA A 160 11.69 -3.61 -26.11
C ALA A 160 12.92 -2.73 -25.84
N ILE A 161 12.71 -1.60 -25.16
CA ILE A 161 13.78 -0.67 -24.79
C ILE A 161 14.35 -1.11 -23.44
N LYS A 162 15.67 -1.08 -23.28
CA LYS A 162 16.26 -1.39 -21.97
C LYS A 162 15.85 -0.34 -20.94
N ALA A 163 15.56 -0.75 -19.71
CA ALA A 163 15.10 0.16 -18.65
C ALA A 163 16.01 1.40 -18.46
N ALA A 164 17.34 1.25 -18.55
CA ALA A 164 18.27 2.37 -18.45
C ALA A 164 18.07 3.42 -19.57
N GLU A 165 18.01 2.97 -20.82
CA GLU A 165 17.75 3.84 -21.99
C GLU A 165 16.38 4.54 -21.85
N PHE A 166 15.38 3.82 -21.37
CA PHE A 166 14.06 4.41 -21.10
C PHE A 166 14.10 5.51 -20.04
N ILE A 167 14.83 5.30 -18.94
CA ILE A 167 14.95 6.26 -17.84
C ILE A 167 15.65 7.54 -18.31
N GLU A 168 16.73 7.43 -19.09
CA GLU A 168 17.46 8.58 -19.65
C GLU A 168 16.55 9.46 -20.52
N VAL A 169 15.84 8.84 -21.47
CA VAL A 169 14.90 9.55 -22.36
C VAL A 169 13.73 10.17 -21.58
N LEU A 170 13.23 9.48 -20.56
CA LEU A 170 12.17 10.01 -19.72
C LEU A 170 12.63 11.23 -18.92
N GLU A 171 13.85 11.20 -18.37
CA GLU A 171 14.44 12.32 -17.65
C GLU A 171 14.56 13.55 -18.57
N GLU A 172 15.10 13.37 -19.77
CA GLU A 172 15.16 14.42 -20.79
C GLU A 172 13.76 14.98 -21.11
N GLY A 173 12.77 14.10 -21.32
CA GLY A 173 11.41 14.51 -21.62
C GLY A 173 10.73 15.30 -20.50
N ILE A 174 11.01 14.96 -19.24
CA ILE A 174 10.51 15.71 -18.07
C ILE A 174 11.19 17.07 -17.96
N LEU A 175 12.51 17.13 -18.17
CA LEU A 175 13.26 18.39 -18.19
C LEU A 175 12.76 19.31 -19.31
N GLU A 176 12.59 18.80 -20.52
CA GLU A 176 12.04 19.56 -21.64
C GLU A 176 10.62 20.02 -21.33
N HIS A 177 9.77 19.15 -20.76
CA HIS A 177 8.41 19.51 -20.39
C HIS A 177 8.38 20.66 -19.37
N ASN A 178 9.22 20.63 -18.35
CA ASN A 178 9.27 21.70 -17.36
C ASN A 178 9.83 23.01 -17.94
N ALA A 179 10.82 22.93 -18.84
CA ALA A 179 11.48 24.08 -19.45
C ALA A 179 10.74 24.68 -20.66
N ARG A 180 9.79 23.96 -21.27
CA ARG A 180 9.08 24.37 -22.50
C ARG A 180 8.37 25.73 -22.30
N PRO A 181 8.76 26.78 -23.05
CA PRO A 181 8.13 28.09 -22.97
C PRO A 181 6.77 28.09 -23.71
N GLY A 182 6.06 29.21 -23.65
CA GLY A 182 4.79 29.39 -24.38
C GLY A 182 3.61 28.65 -23.75
N ARG A 183 3.68 28.29 -22.46
CA ARG A 183 2.59 27.58 -21.78
C ARG A 183 1.34 28.46 -21.67
N ARG A 184 0.19 27.86 -21.95
CA ARG A 184 -1.14 28.50 -21.93
C ARG A 184 -1.93 28.23 -20.66
N SER A 185 -1.32 27.61 -19.63
CA SER A 185 -1.99 27.42 -18.34
C SER A 185 -2.26 28.78 -17.68
N GLY A 186 -3.28 28.84 -16.81
CA GLY A 186 -3.79 30.10 -16.28
C GLY A 186 -2.74 30.98 -15.60
N ASN A 187 -1.75 30.35 -14.95
CA ASN A 187 -0.66 31.05 -14.25
C ASN A 187 0.56 31.30 -15.14
N ALA A 188 0.69 30.62 -16.28
CA ALA A 188 1.90 30.65 -17.07
C ALA A 188 2.11 31.90 -17.90
N LYS A 189 1.05 32.47 -18.48
CA LYS A 189 1.15 33.69 -19.32
C LYS A 189 2.29 33.61 -20.37
N GLY A 190 2.53 32.43 -20.94
CA GLY A 190 3.60 32.19 -21.92
C GLY A 190 4.97 31.81 -21.35
N ARG A 191 5.15 31.76 -20.03
CA ARG A 191 6.38 31.27 -19.36
C ARG A 191 6.43 29.75 -19.28
N SER A 192 7.61 29.21 -19.00
CA SER A 192 7.76 27.78 -18.70
C SER A 192 7.32 27.44 -17.27
N PHE A 193 7.13 26.16 -16.98
CA PHE A 193 6.78 25.73 -15.62
C PHE A 193 7.93 25.97 -14.63
N ASP A 194 9.18 25.84 -15.09
CA ASP A 194 10.36 26.18 -14.31
C ASP A 194 10.39 27.65 -13.88
N GLU A 195 10.14 28.57 -14.82
CA GLU A 195 10.15 30.01 -14.53
C GLU A 195 9.05 30.40 -13.52
N ILE A 196 7.86 29.83 -13.66
CA ILE A 196 6.73 30.09 -12.75
C ILE A 196 7.05 29.53 -11.37
N PHE A 197 7.54 28.29 -11.32
CA PHE A 197 7.87 27.63 -10.07
C PHE A 197 8.96 28.39 -9.33
N ALA A 198 10.09 28.69 -9.97
CA ALA A 198 11.21 29.40 -9.37
C ALA A 198 10.77 30.72 -8.74
N LYS A 199 10.03 31.54 -9.49
CA LYS A 199 9.52 32.83 -9.00
C LYS A 199 8.56 32.68 -7.80
N SER A 200 7.70 31.67 -7.82
CA SER A 200 6.77 31.41 -6.71
C SER A 200 7.49 30.85 -5.48
N TYR A 201 8.51 30.02 -5.69
CA TYR A 201 9.26 29.34 -4.65
C TYR A 201 10.14 30.30 -3.85
N GLU A 202 10.76 31.29 -4.51
CA GLU A 202 11.55 32.35 -3.87
C GLU A 202 10.77 33.14 -2.81
N ASN A 203 9.48 33.34 -3.02
CA ASN A 203 8.64 34.16 -2.15
C ASN A 203 7.83 33.33 -1.14
N ALA A 204 7.87 31.99 -1.25
CA ALA A 204 7.04 31.12 -0.44
C ALA A 204 7.74 30.76 0.89
N PRO A 205 7.00 30.75 2.02
CA PRO A 205 7.54 30.27 3.31
C PRO A 205 7.58 28.74 3.33
N ILE A 206 8.65 28.16 2.78
CA ILE A 206 8.86 26.71 2.67
C ILE A 206 9.45 26.13 3.96
N GLN A 207 8.83 25.06 4.46
CA GLN A 207 9.37 24.27 5.57
C GLN A 207 10.32 23.21 5.03
N LYS A 208 11.56 23.18 5.54
CA LYS A 208 12.51 22.11 5.24
C LYS A 208 12.41 21.02 6.30
N ALA A 209 12.53 19.78 5.86
CA ALA A 209 12.49 18.65 6.78
C ALA A 209 13.77 18.55 7.61
N THR A 210 13.60 18.31 8.92
CA THR A 210 14.71 18.01 9.82
C THR A 210 15.29 16.63 9.52
N GLU A 211 16.50 16.35 10.02
CA GLU A 211 17.14 15.06 9.81
C GLU A 211 16.30 13.89 10.37
N GLU A 212 15.63 14.10 11.50
CA GLU A 212 14.74 13.12 12.12
C GLU A 212 13.51 12.85 11.25
N GLN A 213 12.98 13.87 10.57
CA GLN A 213 11.86 13.75 9.65
C GLN A 213 12.27 13.03 8.36
N ARG A 214 13.50 13.21 7.87
CA ARG A 214 14.02 12.52 6.67
C ARG A 214 14.00 10.99 6.80
N ARG A 215 14.17 10.48 8.02
CA ARG A 215 14.05 9.04 8.32
C ARG A 215 12.67 8.45 7.96
N LEU A 216 11.64 9.29 7.80
CA LEU A 216 10.28 8.84 7.50
C LEU A 216 10.11 8.26 6.09
N TRP A 217 10.95 8.62 5.11
CA TRP A 217 10.84 8.12 3.73
C TRP A 217 12.10 7.40 3.24
N LEU A 218 13.26 7.64 3.86
CA LEU A 218 14.51 6.96 3.50
C LEU A 218 14.59 5.51 4.00
N MET A 219 13.77 5.15 4.99
CA MET A 219 13.84 3.86 5.67
C MET A 219 12.59 3.01 5.40
N GLY A 220 12.80 1.70 5.25
CA GLY A 220 11.73 0.71 5.24
C GLY A 220 10.92 0.78 6.53
N GLN A 221 9.60 0.64 6.43
CA GLN A 221 8.70 0.66 7.57
C GLN A 221 8.15 -0.73 7.87
N ALA A 222 8.16 -1.14 9.13
CA ALA A 222 7.47 -2.36 9.56
C ALA A 222 6.77 -2.16 10.89
N SER A 223 5.52 -2.64 11.01
CA SER A 223 4.86 -2.76 12.30
C SER A 223 5.40 -3.98 13.02
N ALA A 224 5.87 -3.80 14.26
CA ALA A 224 6.36 -4.88 15.10
C ALA A 224 5.82 -4.74 16.52
N LYS A 225 6.13 -5.73 17.35
CA LYS A 225 5.79 -5.71 18.78
C LYS A 225 7.03 -6.10 19.57
N LEU A 226 7.34 -5.33 20.61
CA LEU A 226 8.43 -5.68 21.51
C LEU A 226 8.13 -6.99 22.24
N HIS A 227 9.18 -7.76 22.53
CA HIS A 227 9.04 -8.99 23.30
C HIS A 227 8.44 -8.70 24.68
N LYS A 228 7.52 -9.56 25.14
CA LYS A 228 6.68 -9.29 26.33
C LYS A 228 7.47 -9.18 27.63
N ASN A 229 8.61 -9.85 27.73
CA ASN A 229 9.37 -9.95 28.99
C ASN A 229 10.70 -9.19 28.93
N SER A 230 11.39 -9.23 27.79
CA SER A 230 12.73 -8.67 27.63
C SER A 230 12.75 -7.33 26.90
N GLY A 231 11.63 -6.91 26.30
CA GLY A 231 11.58 -5.71 25.47
C GLY A 231 12.35 -5.80 24.15
N GLN A 232 13.09 -6.88 23.89
CA GLN A 232 13.87 -7.06 22.66
C GLN A 232 12.98 -7.10 21.41
N LEU A 233 13.52 -6.64 20.29
CA LEU A 233 12.88 -6.69 18.99
C LEU A 233 13.61 -7.72 18.11
N THR A 234 12.89 -8.75 17.66
CA THR A 234 13.38 -9.67 16.62
C THR A 234 12.81 -9.25 15.28
N PHE A 235 13.68 -8.86 14.34
CA PHE A 235 13.28 -8.36 13.02
C PHE A 235 14.23 -8.89 11.95
N HIS A 236 13.69 -9.50 10.87
CA HIS A 236 14.47 -10.19 9.81
C HIS A 236 15.54 -11.18 10.30
N GLY A 237 15.32 -11.82 11.46
CA GLY A 237 16.26 -12.75 12.08
C GLY A 237 17.36 -12.09 12.93
N ASN A 238 17.43 -10.76 12.93
CA ASN A 238 18.31 -9.98 13.78
C ASN A 238 17.61 -9.60 15.09
N VAL A 239 18.39 -9.43 16.16
CA VAL A 239 17.88 -8.97 17.45
C VAL A 239 18.38 -7.55 17.71
N TYR A 240 17.44 -6.66 17.96
CA TYR A 240 17.67 -5.26 18.28
C TYR A 240 17.23 -4.98 19.72
N HIS A 241 18.05 -4.23 20.45
CA HIS A 241 17.75 -3.89 21.84
C HIS A 241 18.44 -2.59 22.25
N CYS A 242 17.81 -1.90 23.19
CA CYS A 242 18.30 -0.72 23.87
C CYS A 242 17.71 -0.73 25.29
N ASP A 243 18.38 -0.10 26.24
CA ASP A 243 18.05 -0.19 27.67
C ASP A 243 16.60 0.23 27.99
N TRP A 244 16.10 1.26 27.30
CA TRP A 244 14.73 1.75 27.50
C TRP A 244 13.66 0.74 27.03
N MET A 245 13.98 -0.13 26.07
CA MET A 245 13.00 -1.06 25.47
C MET A 245 12.48 -2.08 26.48
N SER A 246 13.28 -2.43 27.49
CA SER A 246 12.88 -3.34 28.58
C SER A 246 11.75 -2.77 29.43
N GLN A 247 11.62 -1.45 29.52
CA GLN A 247 10.57 -0.76 30.29
C GLN A 247 9.24 -0.70 29.52
N ASP A 248 9.29 -0.75 28.18
CA ASP A 248 8.14 -0.72 27.27
C ASP A 248 7.78 -2.12 26.72
N ALA A 249 8.06 -3.18 27.48
CA ALA A 249 7.90 -4.55 27.03
C ALA A 249 6.46 -4.86 26.54
N GLY A 250 6.34 -5.54 25.40
CA GLY A 250 5.04 -5.86 24.81
C GLY A 250 4.33 -4.69 24.10
N ARG A 251 4.94 -3.50 23.98
CA ARG A 251 4.37 -2.37 23.24
C ARG A 251 4.35 -2.62 21.73
N LYS A 252 3.28 -2.19 21.05
CA LYS A 252 3.22 -2.14 19.58
C LYS A 252 4.08 -0.97 19.11
N ILE A 253 4.94 -1.19 18.12
CA ILE A 253 5.89 -0.21 17.64
C ILE A 253 5.94 -0.19 16.11
N ILE A 254 6.45 0.91 15.58
CA ILE A 254 6.81 1.07 14.18
C ILE A 254 8.34 1.10 14.11
N VAL A 255 8.90 0.20 13.31
CA VAL A 255 10.33 0.10 13.08
C VAL A 255 10.65 0.76 11.75
N ARG A 256 11.64 1.64 11.76
CA ARG A 256 12.25 2.22 10.56
C ARG A 256 13.70 1.76 10.47
N TYR A 257 14.06 1.19 9.32
CA TYR A 257 15.36 0.57 9.09
C TYR A 257 15.85 0.83 7.67
N ASP A 258 17.16 0.82 7.48
CA ASP A 258 17.76 0.84 6.16
C ASP A 258 17.58 -0.54 5.49
N PRO A 259 16.90 -0.65 4.34
CA PRO A 259 16.75 -1.91 3.63
C PRO A 259 18.06 -2.51 3.10
N GLU A 260 19.08 -1.67 2.85
CA GLU A 260 20.40 -2.08 2.33
C GLU A 260 21.37 -2.49 3.45
N ASP A 261 21.17 -1.97 4.67
CA ASP A 261 21.96 -2.34 5.85
C ASP A 261 21.07 -2.57 7.08
N LEU A 262 20.63 -3.80 7.28
CA LEU A 262 19.86 -4.20 8.45
C LEU A 262 20.69 -4.22 9.75
N HIS A 263 22.02 -4.19 9.67
CA HIS A 263 22.91 -4.24 10.82
C HIS A 263 23.25 -2.86 11.38
N SER A 264 22.98 -1.80 10.62
CA SER A 264 23.13 -0.39 11.04
C SER A 264 22.32 -0.06 12.30
N GLY A 265 21.26 -0.81 12.58
CA GLY A 265 20.35 -0.61 13.69
C GLY A 265 18.97 -0.14 13.22
N VAL A 266 18.06 0.11 14.15
CA VAL A 266 16.69 0.51 13.81
C VAL A 266 16.21 1.68 14.65
N HIS A 267 15.43 2.55 14.03
CA HIS A 267 14.74 3.63 14.70
C HIS A 267 13.32 3.19 15.07
N ILE A 268 12.98 3.29 16.35
CA ILE A 268 11.71 2.83 16.90
C ILE A 268 10.80 4.02 17.20
N TYR A 269 9.58 3.93 16.70
CA TYR A 269 8.52 4.91 16.90
C TYR A 269 7.29 4.26 17.54
N GLY A 270 6.55 5.04 18.31
CA GLY A 270 5.22 4.68 18.77
C GLY A 270 4.20 4.69 17.62
N PRO A 271 3.03 4.05 17.79
CA PRO A 271 1.95 4.07 16.79
C PRO A 271 1.50 5.49 16.41
N ASP A 272 1.56 6.41 17.37
CA ASP A 272 1.15 7.81 17.22
C ASP A 272 2.18 8.70 16.50
N GLY A 273 3.39 8.19 16.25
CA GLY A 273 4.49 8.91 15.62
C GLY A 273 5.62 9.34 16.55
N ASP A 274 5.47 9.14 17.86
CA ASP A 274 6.48 9.56 18.83
C ASP A 274 7.78 8.77 18.66
N TYR A 275 8.91 9.47 18.59
CA TYR A 275 10.21 8.82 18.55
C TYR A 275 10.53 8.24 19.93
N LEU A 276 10.68 6.92 20.02
CA LEU A 276 11.00 6.23 21.27
C LEU A 276 12.50 6.09 21.48
N GLY A 277 13.23 5.82 20.40
CA GLY A 277 14.69 5.75 20.44
C GLY A 277 15.28 4.93 19.30
N PHE A 278 16.61 4.92 19.26
CA PHE A 278 17.39 4.06 18.38
C PHE A 278 17.71 2.76 19.11
N ALA A 279 17.66 1.64 18.40
CA ALA A 279 18.00 0.32 18.92
C ALA A 279 19.11 -0.30 18.05
N GLU A 280 20.23 -0.60 18.70
CA GLU A 280 21.37 -1.23 18.06
C GLU A 280 21.08 -2.69 17.74
N CYS A 281 21.68 -3.20 16.67
CA CYS A 281 21.64 -4.61 16.35
C CYS A 281 22.60 -5.37 17.27
N GLN A 282 22.08 -5.97 18.35
CA GLN A 282 22.89 -6.76 19.28
C GLN A 282 23.26 -8.12 18.72
N GLN A 283 22.38 -8.73 17.91
CA GLN A 283 22.64 -10.03 17.30
C GLN A 283 22.40 -9.97 15.79
N LYS A 284 23.51 -9.98 15.05
CA LYS A 284 23.60 -10.03 13.58
C LYS A 284 23.50 -11.48 13.07
N ILE A 285 22.46 -12.19 13.48
CA ILE A 285 22.28 -13.63 13.18
C ILE A 285 21.46 -13.85 11.90
N GLY A 286 20.63 -12.87 11.55
CA GLY A 286 19.71 -12.90 10.42
C GLY A 286 20.33 -12.43 9.11
N PHE A 287 19.51 -11.82 8.27
CA PHE A 287 19.95 -11.32 6.97
C PHE A 287 20.65 -9.97 7.09
N PHE A 288 21.67 -9.76 6.25
CA PHE A 288 22.39 -8.49 6.12
C PHE A 288 21.55 -7.43 5.41
N ASP A 289 20.72 -7.87 4.46
CA ASP A 289 19.97 -7.03 3.54
C ASP A 289 18.53 -7.57 3.34
N LEU A 290 17.63 -6.70 2.90
CA LEU A 290 16.23 -7.10 2.68
C LEU A 290 16.04 -7.97 1.42
N GLU A 291 16.94 -7.85 0.44
CA GLU A 291 16.89 -8.63 -0.80
C GLU A 291 17.30 -10.10 -0.55
N GLY A 292 18.35 -10.34 0.22
CA GLY A 292 18.71 -11.67 0.73
C GLY A 292 17.60 -12.33 1.55
N ALA A 293 16.89 -11.55 2.38
CA ALA A 293 15.74 -12.03 3.15
C ALA A 293 14.56 -12.43 2.24
N ARG A 294 14.22 -11.57 1.26
CA ARG A 294 13.12 -11.82 0.31
C ARG A 294 13.41 -13.00 -0.62
N SER A 295 14.61 -13.09 -1.18
CA SER A 295 15.01 -14.17 -2.08
C SER A 295 14.98 -15.52 -1.35
N THR A 296 15.45 -15.57 -0.11
CA THR A 296 15.40 -16.77 0.74
C THR A 296 13.98 -17.14 1.12
N ALA A 297 13.13 -16.17 1.47
CA ALA A 297 11.71 -16.41 1.76
C ALA A 297 10.96 -16.93 0.52
N SER A 298 11.20 -16.35 -0.65
CA SER A 298 10.66 -16.81 -1.94
C SER A 298 11.12 -18.22 -2.26
N ARG A 299 12.42 -18.52 -2.12
CA ARG A 299 12.98 -19.86 -2.30
C ARG A 299 12.37 -20.86 -1.32
N ARG A 300 12.23 -20.51 -0.03
CA ARG A 300 11.63 -21.37 0.99
C ARG A 300 10.14 -21.62 0.72
N SER A 301 9.41 -20.60 0.29
CA SER A 301 7.99 -20.74 -0.11
C SER A 301 7.85 -21.70 -1.31
N LYS A 302 8.75 -21.58 -2.31
CA LYS A 302 8.81 -22.54 -3.44
C LYS A 302 9.13 -23.95 -2.96
N ILE A 303 10.09 -24.12 -2.05
CA ILE A 303 10.44 -25.43 -1.45
C ILE A 303 9.24 -26.02 -0.70
N VAL A 304 8.61 -25.27 0.20
CA VAL A 304 7.43 -25.74 0.95
C VAL A 304 6.27 -26.11 0.01
N LYS A 305 6.07 -25.35 -1.06
CA LYS A 305 5.05 -25.65 -2.07
C LYS A 305 5.40 -26.96 -2.83
N ALA A 306 6.66 -27.16 -3.17
CA ALA A 306 7.15 -28.38 -3.80
C ALA A 306 7.06 -29.59 -2.85
N GLU A 307 7.43 -29.44 -1.58
CA GLU A 307 7.29 -30.48 -0.54
C GLU A 307 5.83 -30.84 -0.31
N LYS A 308 4.91 -29.87 -0.32
CA LYS A 308 3.47 -30.13 -0.22
C LYS A 308 2.97 -30.92 -1.43
N ALA A 309 3.37 -30.54 -2.64
CA ALA A 309 3.02 -31.27 -3.85
C ALA A 309 3.60 -32.69 -3.86
N LEU A 310 4.84 -32.85 -3.40
CA LEU A 310 5.52 -34.14 -3.28
C LEU A 310 4.86 -35.03 -2.21
N ARG A 311 4.44 -34.45 -1.07
CA ARG A 311 3.65 -35.15 -0.05
C ARG A 311 2.30 -35.62 -0.59
N ASP A 312 1.62 -34.78 -1.38
CA ASP A 312 0.34 -35.14 -1.98
C ASP A 312 0.52 -36.29 -3.00
N LEU A 313 1.63 -36.32 -3.74
CA LEU A 313 2.01 -37.43 -4.64
C LEU A 313 2.42 -38.71 -3.90
N HIS A 314 3.13 -38.60 -2.77
CA HIS A 314 3.56 -39.73 -1.94
C HIS A 314 2.45 -40.28 -1.04
N ARG A 315 1.23 -39.74 -1.10
CA ARG A 315 0.13 -40.19 -0.25
C ARG A 315 -0.29 -41.61 -0.68
N PRO A 316 -0.21 -42.62 0.19
CA PRO A 316 -0.43 -44.01 -0.19
C PRO A 316 -1.88 -44.32 -0.60
N ILE A 317 -2.84 -43.49 -0.18
CA ILE A 317 -4.25 -43.60 -0.58
C ILE A 317 -4.76 -42.19 -0.93
N PRO A 318 -5.22 -41.94 -2.16
CA PRO A 318 -5.81 -40.66 -2.54
C PRO A 318 -7.10 -40.40 -1.76
N VAL A 319 -7.36 -39.14 -1.42
CA VAL A 319 -8.51 -38.73 -0.60
C VAL A 319 -9.83 -39.23 -1.20
N ASP A 320 -9.92 -39.29 -2.53
CA ASP A 320 -11.10 -39.78 -3.24
C ASP A 320 -11.36 -41.27 -3.01
N GLN A 321 -10.32 -42.09 -2.83
CA GLN A 321 -10.48 -43.50 -2.47
C GLN A 321 -10.92 -43.66 -1.01
N ILE A 322 -10.40 -42.84 -0.09
CA ILE A 322 -10.85 -42.84 1.31
C ILE A 322 -12.33 -42.43 1.39
N VAL A 323 -12.73 -41.40 0.64
CA VAL A 323 -14.13 -40.95 0.55
C VAL A 323 -15.00 -42.03 -0.09
N ALA A 324 -14.53 -42.71 -1.14
CA ALA A 324 -15.24 -43.82 -1.76
C ALA A 324 -15.41 -45.02 -0.81
N ASP A 325 -14.39 -45.35 -0.01
CA ASP A 325 -14.45 -46.42 0.97
C ASP A 325 -15.36 -46.06 2.15
N MET A 326 -15.32 -44.82 2.64
CA MET A 326 -16.26 -44.30 3.64
C MET A 326 -17.70 -44.30 3.12
N ASN A 327 -17.91 -43.99 1.84
CA ASN A 327 -19.22 -44.05 1.21
C ASN A 327 -19.69 -45.49 0.98
N LYS A 328 -18.78 -46.44 0.70
CA LYS A 328 -19.08 -47.89 0.64
C LYS A 328 -19.42 -48.49 2.01
N THR A 329 -18.79 -48.01 3.08
CA THR A 329 -19.09 -48.42 4.46
C THR A 329 -20.26 -47.65 5.07
N ARG A 330 -20.84 -46.69 4.34
CA ARG A 330 -22.13 -46.10 4.70
C ARG A 330 -23.20 -47.17 4.48
N THR A 331 -23.38 -48.02 5.49
CA THR A 331 -24.51 -48.93 5.59
C THR A 331 -25.75 -48.11 5.31
N THR A 332 -26.49 -48.50 4.27
CA THR A 332 -27.86 -48.07 4.04
C THR A 332 -28.54 -48.04 5.38
N THR A 333 -29.04 -46.88 5.79
CA THR A 333 -29.84 -46.74 7.00
C THR A 333 -30.84 -47.89 6.99
N SER A 334 -30.73 -48.82 7.93
CA SER A 334 -31.75 -49.86 8.09
C SER A 334 -33.09 -49.15 8.15
N PRO A 335 -34.13 -49.59 7.43
CA PRO A 335 -35.45 -48.99 7.55
C PRO A 335 -35.78 -48.95 9.04
N LEU A 336 -36.20 -47.78 9.54
CA LEU A 336 -36.68 -47.62 10.90
C LEU A 336 -37.63 -48.79 11.18
N MET A 337 -37.30 -49.66 12.13
CA MET A 337 -38.17 -50.76 12.50
C MET A 337 -39.50 -50.15 12.91
N GLU A 338 -40.56 -50.38 12.12
CA GLU A 338 -41.91 -50.02 12.52
C GLU A 338 -42.25 -50.82 13.79
N ALA A 339 -42.54 -50.11 14.88
CA ALA A 339 -42.89 -50.73 16.14
C ALA A 339 -44.17 -51.55 15.95
N LYS A 340 -44.06 -52.87 16.03
CA LYS A 340 -45.19 -53.82 15.91
C LYS A 340 -46.19 -53.71 17.07
N VAL A 341 -45.87 -52.93 18.12
CA VAL A 341 -46.77 -52.55 19.20
C VAL A 341 -46.61 -51.05 19.42
N VAL A 342 -47.66 -50.29 19.08
CA VAL A 342 -47.77 -48.86 19.36
C VAL A 342 -48.63 -48.70 20.61
N THR A 343 -48.01 -48.34 21.73
CA THR A 343 -48.73 -47.98 22.96
C THR A 343 -49.28 -46.57 22.79
N GLY A 344 -50.60 -46.41 22.77
CA GLY A 344 -51.24 -45.10 22.66
C GLY A 344 -51.01 -44.26 23.91
N MET A 345 -50.20 -43.20 23.80
CA MET A 345 -50.12 -42.17 24.82
C MET A 345 -51.23 -41.15 24.57
N PHE A 346 -52.40 -41.39 25.17
CA PHE A 346 -53.50 -40.42 25.14
C PHE A 346 -53.13 -39.24 26.06
N PRO A 347 -53.19 -37.99 25.57
CA PRO A 347 -52.96 -36.84 26.43
C PRO A 347 -54.03 -36.83 27.52
N THR A 348 -53.58 -36.91 28.78
CA THR A 348 -54.41 -36.66 29.95
C THR A 348 -54.98 -35.26 29.79
N ALA A 349 -56.31 -35.14 29.74
CA ALA A 349 -56.98 -33.86 29.64
C ALA A 349 -56.44 -32.91 30.73
N PRO A 350 -56.04 -31.67 30.39
CA PRO A 350 -55.54 -30.73 31.38
C PRO A 350 -56.62 -30.50 32.43
N SER A 351 -56.31 -30.83 33.68
CA SER A 351 -57.21 -30.60 34.80
C SER A 351 -57.53 -29.12 34.90
N SER A 352 -58.82 -28.80 34.84
CA SER A 352 -59.34 -27.49 35.15
C SER A 352 -58.97 -27.09 36.58
N LEU A 353 -58.05 -26.13 36.73
CA LEU A 353 -57.88 -25.37 37.95
C LEU A 353 -58.19 -23.91 37.67
N THR A 354 -59.44 -23.53 37.95
CA THR A 354 -59.84 -22.15 38.28
C THR A 354 -59.32 -21.77 39.68
N PRO A 355 -59.24 -20.46 39.99
CA PRO A 355 -58.00 -19.81 40.40
C PRO A 355 -57.93 -19.52 41.91
N SER A 356 -56.72 -19.33 42.45
CA SER A 356 -56.52 -18.64 43.73
C SER A 356 -55.44 -17.56 43.62
N THR A 357 -55.93 -16.33 43.70
CA THR A 357 -55.28 -15.03 43.86
C THR A 357 -53.99 -15.04 44.68
N GLN A 358 -52.91 -14.46 44.15
CA GLN A 358 -52.05 -13.56 44.92
C GLN A 358 -51.21 -12.67 43.98
N THR A 359 -51.56 -11.39 43.99
CA THR A 359 -50.89 -10.28 43.31
C THR A 359 -49.51 -9.99 43.89
N LYS A 360 -48.50 -9.75 43.04
CA LYS A 360 -47.48 -8.71 43.24
C LYS A 360 -46.83 -8.29 41.92
N LYS A 361 -47.05 -7.02 41.56
CA LYS A 361 -46.38 -6.22 40.51
C LYS A 361 -44.85 -6.32 40.64
N VAL A 362 -44.11 -6.28 39.52
CA VAL A 362 -43.21 -5.17 39.13
C VAL A 362 -42.72 -5.30 37.67
N ARG A 363 -43.14 -4.31 36.88
CA ARG A 363 -42.53 -3.57 35.75
C ARG A 363 -41.44 -4.18 34.86
N SER A 364 -41.79 -4.22 33.57
CA SER A 364 -40.94 -4.04 32.39
C SER A 364 -40.31 -2.64 32.30
N ILE A 365 -39.06 -2.55 31.84
CA ILE A 365 -38.49 -1.32 31.25
C ILE A 365 -37.85 -1.68 29.90
N ALA A 366 -38.42 -1.12 28.85
CA ALA A 366 -37.77 -0.92 27.56
C ALA A 366 -36.96 0.38 27.61
N LEU A 367 -35.78 0.42 26.98
CA LEU A 367 -35.04 1.66 26.76
C LEU A 367 -34.77 1.85 25.28
N ARG A 368 -35.17 3.05 24.84
CA ARG A 368 -35.16 3.59 23.49
C ARG A 368 -33.75 3.98 23.06
N TYR A 369 -33.54 3.97 21.75
CA TYR A 369 -32.63 4.87 21.06
C TYR A 369 -33.14 6.32 21.15
N SER A 370 -32.25 7.28 21.40
CA SER A 370 -32.36 8.62 20.82
C SER A 370 -30.99 9.08 20.31
N SER A 371 -31.02 9.51 19.06
CA SER A 371 -30.17 10.53 18.45
C SER A 371 -30.09 11.81 19.28
N SER A 372 -28.88 12.38 19.34
CA SER A 372 -28.56 13.78 18.99
C SER A 372 -27.18 13.81 18.36
#